data_AF-A0A133UYZ9-F1
#
_entry.id   AF-A0A133UYZ9-F1
#
_cell.length_a   1.000
_cell.length_b   1.000
_cell.length_c   1.000
_cell.angle_alpha   90.00
_cell.angle_beta   90.00
_cell.angle_gamma   90.00
#
_symmetry.space_group_name_H-M   'P 1'
#
loop_
_entity.id
_entity.type
_entity.pdbx_description
1 polymer ?
#
loop_
_entity_poly.entity_id
_entity_poly.type
_entity_poly.pdbx_seq_one_letter_code
_entity_poly.pdbx_strand_id
1 'polypeptide(L)'
;MHYVLQLPSLECDFFDLTDRFGGETYERTPVQNGDIILGDRGYCHREGVAHIMEEGGDVIVRLNWNNFPLVKKSGESINILKRLRTLDGYNLGEWSVWFEAFDQMYNGRLCAVRKSKEAAEKSKERIRKTARKNGGSPRPETLESAEYVYVLATTDQKTLSTEAVLELYRARWQVELAFKRMKSLFEVGQVPKKNERSARSWIYAKLLAVLLIERMIHAANFFSPWGFDERKP
;
A
#
# COMPACT_ATOMS: atom_id res chain seq x y z
N MET A 1 -15.21 -4.35 4.10
CA MET A 1 -14.93 -4.39 2.65
C MET A 1 -13.44 -4.23 2.47
N HIS A 2 -12.83 -5.25 1.90
CA HIS A 2 -11.44 -5.29 1.46
C HIS A 2 -11.45 -5.21 -0.07
N TYR A 3 -10.53 -4.47 -0.66
CA TYR A 3 -10.56 -4.18 -2.09
C TYR A 3 -9.14 -3.99 -2.59
N VAL A 4 -8.78 -4.70 -3.65
CA VAL A 4 -7.46 -4.72 -4.27
C VAL A 4 -7.61 -4.18 -5.68
N LEU A 5 -6.66 -3.31 -6.04
CA LEU A 5 -6.60 -2.66 -7.35
C LEU A 5 -5.34 -3.13 -8.07
N GLN A 6 -5.48 -3.51 -9.33
CA GLN A 6 -4.34 -3.82 -10.18
C GLN A 6 -3.72 -2.51 -10.71
N LEU A 7 -2.39 -2.44 -10.74
CA LEU A 7 -1.68 -1.35 -11.43
C LEU A 7 -1.12 -1.85 -12.76
N PRO A 8 -1.12 -1.01 -13.81
CA PRO A 8 -1.54 0.40 -13.83
C PRO A 8 -3.03 0.63 -14.17
N SER A 9 -3.80 -0.41 -14.48
CA SER A 9 -5.19 -0.29 -14.97
C SER A 9 -6.15 0.34 -13.96
N LEU A 10 -5.85 0.24 -12.66
CA LEU A 10 -6.72 0.62 -11.54
C LEU A 10 -8.07 -0.11 -11.61
N GLU A 11 -8.08 -1.32 -12.14
CA GLU A 11 -9.24 -2.20 -12.14
C GLU A 11 -9.29 -2.99 -10.83
N CYS A 12 -10.49 -3.37 -10.42
CA CYS A 12 -10.66 -4.29 -9.30
C CYS A 12 -10.08 -5.66 -9.67
N ASP A 13 -9.10 -6.09 -8.88
CA ASP A 13 -8.55 -7.44 -8.98
C ASP A 13 -9.26 -8.39 -8.00
N PHE A 14 -9.47 -7.92 -6.77
CA PHE A 14 -10.12 -8.69 -5.72
C PHE A 14 -10.93 -7.80 -4.79
N PHE A 15 -12.03 -8.34 -4.25
CA PHE A 15 -12.73 -7.72 -3.13
C PHE A 15 -13.37 -8.77 -2.21
N ASP A 16 -13.47 -8.44 -0.92
CA ASP A 16 -14.14 -9.26 0.09
C ASP A 16 -15.04 -8.41 1.00
N LEU A 17 -16.25 -8.91 1.28
CA LEU A 17 -17.24 -8.25 2.15
C LEU A 17 -17.40 -8.98 3.49
N THR A 18 -16.59 -8.51 4.43
CA THR A 18 -16.61 -8.90 5.84
C THR A 18 -17.62 -8.10 6.68
N ASP A 19 -17.89 -8.62 7.88
CA ASP A 19 -18.60 -7.90 8.93
C ASP A 19 -17.66 -6.93 9.69
N ARG A 20 -18.12 -6.39 10.82
CA ARG A 20 -17.33 -5.47 11.66
C ARG A 20 -16.16 -6.13 12.42
N PHE A 21 -16.08 -7.46 12.43
CA PHE A 21 -15.03 -8.22 13.13
C PHE A 21 -13.91 -8.66 12.19
N GLY A 22 -14.16 -8.70 10.88
CA GLY A 22 -13.13 -8.92 9.86
C GLY A 22 -12.22 -7.69 9.66
N GLY A 23 -11.08 -7.69 10.35
CA GLY A 23 -10.03 -6.68 10.15
C GLY A 23 -9.37 -6.76 8.77
N GLU A 24 -8.78 -5.64 8.35
CA GLU A 24 -7.95 -5.55 7.14
C GLU A 24 -6.61 -6.24 7.40
N THR A 25 -6.27 -7.24 6.57
CA THR A 25 -5.05 -8.05 6.68
C THR A 25 -4.64 -8.55 5.29
N TYR A 26 -3.34 -8.76 5.10
CA TYR A 26 -2.79 -9.38 3.89
C TYR A 26 -3.34 -10.80 3.64
N GLU A 27 -3.66 -11.53 4.70
CA GLU A 27 -4.14 -12.93 4.64
C GLU A 27 -5.49 -13.11 3.90
N ARG A 28 -6.17 -12.01 3.58
CA ARG A 28 -7.43 -12.04 2.82
C ARG A 28 -7.23 -11.85 1.33
N THR A 29 -6.07 -11.34 0.92
CA THR A 29 -5.77 -11.06 -0.48
C THR A 29 -5.26 -12.34 -1.13
N PRO A 30 -5.91 -12.84 -2.19
CA PRO A 30 -5.36 -13.95 -2.94
C PRO A 30 -4.02 -13.50 -3.55
N VAL A 31 -2.99 -14.33 -3.38
CA VAL A 31 -1.64 -14.08 -3.88
C VAL A 31 -1.35 -15.11 -4.97
N GLN A 32 -0.88 -14.63 -6.11
CA GLN A 32 -0.33 -15.47 -7.16
C GLN A 32 1.19 -15.35 -7.17
N ASN A 33 1.86 -16.42 -7.57
CA ASN A 33 3.31 -16.44 -7.69
C ASN A 33 3.78 -15.33 -8.65
N GLY A 34 4.66 -14.46 -8.17
CA GLY A 34 5.15 -13.29 -8.91
C GLY A 34 4.35 -12.00 -8.74
N ASP A 35 3.28 -11.99 -7.94
CA ASP A 35 2.57 -10.77 -7.59
C ASP A 35 3.45 -9.82 -6.77
N ILE A 36 3.30 -8.52 -6.97
CA ILE A 36 3.95 -7.48 -6.15
C ILE A 36 2.87 -6.63 -5.48
N ILE A 37 2.65 -6.85 -4.19
CA ILE A 37 1.59 -6.21 -3.43
C ILE A 37 2.09 -4.90 -2.81
N LEU A 38 1.38 -3.81 -3.08
CA LEU A 38 1.68 -2.49 -2.51
C LEU A 38 0.87 -2.25 -1.23
N GLY A 39 1.56 -2.16 -0.09
CA GLY A 39 0.95 -1.88 1.21
C GLY A 39 1.19 -0.45 1.70
N ASP A 40 0.19 0.15 2.32
CA ASP A 40 0.36 1.41 3.04
C ASP A 40 0.90 1.20 4.48
N ARG A 41 0.86 2.23 5.33
CA ARG A 41 1.35 2.14 6.72
C ARG A 41 0.49 1.26 7.62
N GLY A 42 -0.79 1.07 7.30
CA GLY A 42 -1.69 0.20 8.05
C GLY A 42 -1.32 -1.28 7.90
N TYR A 43 -0.77 -1.63 6.75
CA TYR A 43 -0.25 -2.96 6.42
C TYR A 43 1.18 -3.22 6.94
N CYS A 44 1.74 -2.32 7.74
CA CYS A 44 3.11 -2.43 8.24
C CYS A 44 3.22 -3.44 9.41
N HIS A 45 2.95 -4.73 9.17
CA HIS A 45 3.10 -5.83 10.13
C HIS A 45 3.85 -7.01 9.50
N ARG A 46 4.74 -7.64 10.26
CA ARG A 46 5.73 -8.61 9.75
C ARG A 46 5.09 -9.90 9.28
N GLU A 47 4.10 -10.36 10.02
CA GLU A 47 3.37 -11.60 9.79
C GLU A 47 2.64 -11.56 8.44
N GLY A 48 2.08 -10.40 8.09
CA GLY A 48 1.40 -10.25 6.80
C GLY A 48 2.36 -10.18 5.63
N VAL A 49 3.51 -9.51 5.79
CA VAL A 49 4.56 -9.53 4.76
C VAL A 49 5.09 -10.95 4.55
N ALA A 50 5.37 -11.67 5.63
CA ALA A 50 5.83 -13.05 5.59
C ALA A 50 4.81 -13.97 4.91
N HIS A 51 3.52 -13.84 5.21
CA HIS A 51 2.46 -14.60 4.56
C HIS A 51 2.47 -14.42 3.03
N ILE A 52 2.58 -13.18 2.52
CA ILE A 52 2.66 -12.94 1.07
C ILE A 52 3.90 -13.63 0.47
N MET A 53 5.05 -13.56 1.16
CA MET A 53 6.28 -14.20 0.70
C MET A 53 6.17 -15.73 0.68
N GLU A 54 5.50 -16.34 1.67
CA GLU A 54 5.26 -17.79 1.71
C GLU A 54 4.34 -18.27 0.56
N GLU A 55 3.40 -17.43 0.13
CA GLU A 55 2.53 -17.69 -1.04
C GLU A 55 3.23 -17.40 -2.40
N GLY A 56 4.51 -17.01 -2.38
CA GLY A 56 5.31 -16.75 -3.58
C GLY A 56 5.11 -15.35 -4.18
N GLY A 57 4.49 -14.44 -3.43
CA GLY A 57 4.39 -13.03 -3.79
C GLY A 57 5.51 -12.18 -3.17
N ASP A 58 5.62 -10.96 -3.65
CA ASP A 58 6.48 -9.92 -3.12
C ASP A 58 5.68 -8.75 -2.58
N VAL A 59 6.28 -7.98 -1.68
CA VAL A 59 5.63 -6.84 -1.03
C VAL A 59 6.50 -5.60 -1.14
N ILE A 60 5.87 -4.47 -1.46
CA ILE A 60 6.43 -3.14 -1.22
C ILE A 60 5.51 -2.42 -0.24
N VAL A 61 5.94 -2.34 1.03
CA VAL A 61 5.12 -1.79 2.12
C VAL A 61 5.77 -0.59 2.77
N ARG A 62 4.94 0.37 3.14
CA ARG A 62 5.40 1.54 3.87
C ARG A 62 5.70 1.23 5.32
N LEU A 63 6.96 1.34 5.68
CA LEU A 63 7.35 1.17 7.07
C LEU A 63 7.00 2.37 7.94
N ASN A 64 6.82 2.06 9.22
CA ASN A 64 6.92 2.98 10.34
C ASN A 64 8.19 2.67 11.13
N TRP A 65 8.90 3.70 11.56
CA TRP A 65 10.21 3.58 12.21
C TRP A 65 10.19 2.79 13.54
N ASN A 66 9.02 2.64 14.17
CA ASN A 66 8.87 2.01 15.49
C ASN A 66 8.16 0.65 15.49
N ASN A 67 7.34 0.34 14.49
CA ASN A 67 6.41 -0.80 14.54
C ASN A 67 6.85 -2.01 13.68
N PHE A 68 7.98 -1.91 12.98
CA PHE A 68 8.50 -2.99 12.15
C PHE A 68 10.00 -3.16 12.43
N PRO A 69 10.37 -3.92 13.46
CA PRO A 69 11.77 -4.14 13.82
C PRO A 69 12.52 -4.82 12.68
N LEU A 70 13.55 -4.16 12.18
CA LEU A 70 14.47 -4.70 11.20
C LEU A 70 15.76 -5.12 11.90
N VAL A 71 16.38 -6.19 11.42
CA VAL A 71 17.66 -6.71 11.89
C VAL A 71 18.61 -6.91 10.71
N LYS A 72 19.90 -6.98 11.01
CA LYS A 72 20.92 -7.44 10.06
C LYS A 72 20.87 -8.96 9.95
N LYS A 73 21.57 -9.53 8.97
CA LYS A 73 21.77 -10.98 8.86
C LYS A 73 22.36 -11.62 10.12
N SER A 74 23.12 -10.85 10.90
CA SER A 74 23.70 -11.27 12.19
C SER A 74 22.72 -11.26 13.37
N GLY A 75 21.47 -10.81 13.18
CA GLY A 75 20.47 -10.65 14.25
C GLY A 75 20.52 -9.30 14.99
N GLU A 76 21.49 -8.43 14.69
CA GLU A 76 21.58 -7.12 15.32
C GLU A 76 20.47 -6.17 14.81
N SER A 77 19.78 -5.49 15.73
CA SER A 77 18.74 -4.51 15.39
C SER A 77 19.26 -3.35 14.53
N ILE A 78 18.45 -2.94 13.55
CA ILE A 78 18.70 -1.82 12.66
C ILE A 78 17.92 -0.61 13.15
N ASN A 79 18.64 0.46 13.48
CA ASN A 79 18.05 1.78 13.67
C ASN A 79 17.76 2.41 12.29
N ILE A 80 16.48 2.40 11.88
CA ILE A 80 16.03 2.93 10.59
C ILE A 80 16.42 4.40 10.42
N LEU A 81 16.19 5.26 11.43
CA LEU A 81 16.50 6.69 11.33
C LEU A 81 18.01 6.94 11.14
N LYS A 82 18.86 6.17 11.82
CA LYS A 82 20.32 6.25 11.64
C LYS A 82 20.73 5.95 10.20
N ARG A 83 20.05 5.02 9.51
CA ARG A 83 20.27 4.75 8.07
C ARG A 83 19.75 5.89 7.20
N LEU A 84 18.54 6.36 7.47
CA LEU A 84 17.94 7.46 6.69
C LEU A 84 18.77 8.76 6.75
N ARG A 85 19.42 9.05 7.89
CA ARG A 85 20.32 10.20 8.04
C ARG A 85 21.51 10.21 7.09
N THR A 86 21.89 9.06 6.52
CA THR A 86 22.98 9.01 5.54
C THR A 86 22.54 9.46 4.14
N LEU A 87 21.25 9.75 3.94
CA LEU A 87 20.74 10.25 2.67
C LEU A 87 20.85 11.77 2.57
N ASP A 88 21.45 12.21 1.47
CA ASP A 88 21.60 13.60 1.09
C ASP A 88 20.96 13.89 -0.28
N GLY A 89 20.57 15.14 -0.48
CA GLY A 89 19.97 15.60 -1.74
C GLY A 89 18.81 14.72 -2.22
N TYR A 90 18.97 14.18 -3.43
CA TYR A 90 18.01 13.32 -4.13
C TYR A 90 18.49 11.87 -4.23
N ASN A 91 19.53 11.50 -3.49
CA ASN A 91 20.09 10.16 -3.55
C ASN A 91 19.12 9.13 -3.00
N LEU A 92 19.08 7.97 -3.67
CA LEU A 92 18.31 6.82 -3.23
C LEU A 92 19.15 5.99 -2.26
N GLY A 93 18.52 5.55 -1.19
CA GLY A 93 19.08 4.65 -0.19
C GLY A 93 18.58 3.24 -0.39
N GLU A 94 19.49 2.29 -0.30
CA GLU A 94 19.16 0.87 -0.22
C GLU A 94 20.01 0.19 0.85
N TRP A 95 19.36 -0.61 1.70
CA TRP A 95 20.05 -1.46 2.66
C TRP A 95 19.38 -2.83 2.69
N SER A 96 20.18 -3.90 2.60
CA SER A 96 19.70 -5.25 2.88
C SER A 96 19.33 -5.36 4.35
N VAL A 97 18.11 -5.82 4.60
CA VAL A 97 17.53 -5.96 5.93
C VAL A 97 16.86 -7.32 6.07
N TRP A 98 16.67 -7.72 7.31
CA TRP A 98 15.92 -8.91 7.65
C TRP A 98 14.86 -8.56 8.68
N PHE A 99 13.84 -9.38 8.77
CA PHE A 99 12.85 -9.33 9.83
C PHE A 99 12.44 -10.76 10.18
N GLU A 100 12.02 -10.94 11.42
CA GLU A 100 11.55 -12.23 11.92
C GLU A 100 10.02 -12.27 11.89
N ALA A 101 9.45 -13.37 11.44
CA ALA A 101 8.01 -13.68 11.53
C ALA A 101 7.85 -15.20 11.56
N PHE A 102 6.82 -15.72 12.24
CA PHE A 102 6.59 -17.17 12.34
C PHE A 102 7.84 -17.99 12.71
N ASP A 103 8.68 -17.45 13.62
CA ASP A 103 9.97 -18.03 14.04
C ASP A 103 10.97 -18.26 12.88
N GLN A 104 10.79 -17.56 11.76
CA GLN A 104 11.63 -17.60 10.57
C GLN A 104 12.17 -16.22 10.19
N MET A 105 13.30 -16.22 9.49
CA MET A 105 13.99 -15.01 9.07
C MET A 105 13.75 -14.72 7.59
N TYR A 106 13.12 -13.58 7.31
CA TYR A 106 12.80 -13.13 5.97
C TYR A 106 13.76 -12.03 5.53
N ASN A 107 14.18 -12.08 4.27
CA ASN A 107 15.03 -11.06 3.68
C ASN A 107 14.19 -9.98 2.98
N GLY A 108 14.66 -8.75 3.04
CA GLY A 108 14.17 -7.69 2.18
C GLY A 108 15.17 -6.56 2.07
N ARG A 109 14.71 -5.44 1.52
CA ARG A 109 15.50 -4.24 1.28
C ARG A 109 14.74 -3.03 1.80
N LEU A 110 15.42 -2.23 2.61
CA LEU A 110 14.94 -0.91 2.99
C LEU A 110 15.31 0.05 1.87
N CYS A 111 14.32 0.45 1.06
CA CYS A 111 14.49 1.43 -0.01
C CYS A 111 13.98 2.79 0.47
N ALA A 112 14.75 3.85 0.28
CA ALA A 112 14.38 5.16 0.79
C ALA A 112 14.87 6.34 -0.06
N VAL A 113 14.21 7.48 0.09
CA VAL A 113 14.59 8.76 -0.50
C VAL A 113 14.25 9.89 0.46
N ARG A 114 15.07 10.94 0.49
CA ARG A 114 14.77 12.15 1.23
C ARG A 114 13.78 13.01 0.46
N LYS A 115 12.76 13.53 1.14
CA LYS A 115 11.80 14.46 0.55
C LYS A 115 12.45 15.84 0.34
N SER A 116 11.88 16.61 -0.58
CA SER A 116 12.16 18.05 -0.63
C SER A 116 11.78 18.71 0.69
N LYS A 117 12.46 19.83 1.01
CA LYS A 117 12.17 20.61 2.23
C LYS A 117 10.69 20.97 2.35
N GLU A 118 10.08 21.40 1.26
CA GLU A 118 8.67 21.77 1.20
C GLU A 118 7.74 20.58 1.50
N ALA A 119 7.99 19.42 0.91
CA ALA A 119 7.18 18.22 1.13
C ALA A 119 7.37 17.65 2.55
N ALA A 120 8.59 17.76 3.10
CA ALA A 120 8.89 17.40 4.48
C ALA A 120 8.13 18.29 5.47
N GLU A 121 8.17 19.63 5.31
CA GLU A 121 7.46 20.55 6.20
C GLU A 121 5.94 20.37 6.14
N LYS A 122 5.36 20.22 4.94
CA LYS A 122 3.92 19.87 4.80
C LYS A 122 3.58 18.57 5.53
N SER A 123 4.48 17.58 5.51
CA SER A 123 4.28 16.32 6.23
C SER A 123 4.35 16.52 7.75
N LYS A 124 5.31 17.31 8.25
CA LYS A 124 5.47 17.64 9.67
C LYS A 124 4.27 18.45 10.20
N GLU A 125 3.77 19.43 9.44
CA GLU A 125 2.57 20.20 9.78
C GLU A 125 1.34 19.31 9.93
N ARG A 126 1.12 18.37 8.99
CA ARG A 126 0.05 17.38 9.09
C ARG A 126 0.16 16.52 10.34
N ILE A 127 1.37 16.08 10.69
CA ILE A 127 1.64 15.30 11.91
C ILE A 127 1.31 16.14 13.15
N ARG A 128 1.80 17.38 13.24
CA ARG A 128 1.53 18.30 14.36
C ARG A 128 0.03 18.57 14.51
N LYS A 129 -0.68 18.82 13.40
CA LYS A 129 -2.13 19.05 13.39
C LYS A 129 -2.90 17.84 13.90
N THR A 130 -2.51 16.62 13.49
CA THR A 130 -3.14 15.37 13.92
C THR A 130 -2.88 15.11 15.40
N ALA A 131 -1.65 15.29 15.87
CA ALA A 131 -1.29 15.15 17.28
C ALA A 131 -2.09 16.12 18.16
N ARG A 132 -2.20 17.40 17.75
CA ARG A 132 -2.99 18.42 18.47
C ARG A 132 -4.47 18.06 18.56
N LYS A 133 -5.05 17.52 17.48
CA LYS A 133 -6.43 17.02 17.50
C LYS A 133 -6.63 15.86 18.47
N ASN A 134 -5.62 15.02 18.64
CA ASN A 134 -5.64 13.88 19.55
C ASN A 134 -5.13 14.23 20.96
N GLY A 135 -4.98 15.52 21.29
CA GLY A 135 -4.58 15.99 22.63
C GLY A 135 -3.10 15.77 22.98
N GLY A 136 -2.21 15.58 22.01
CA GLY A 136 -0.80 15.27 22.25
C GLY A 136 0.18 16.04 21.37
N SER A 137 1.47 15.79 21.62
CA SER A 137 2.59 16.30 20.83
C SER A 137 3.30 15.14 20.12
N PRO A 138 3.72 15.31 18.85
CA PRO A 138 4.44 14.26 18.13
C PRO A 138 5.84 14.07 18.69
N ARG A 139 6.34 12.83 18.69
CA ARG A 139 7.72 12.52 19.07
C ARG A 139 8.71 13.15 18.06
N PRO A 140 9.89 13.62 18.51
CA PRO A 140 10.92 14.15 17.62
C PRO A 140 11.27 13.20 16.46
N GLU A 141 11.40 11.91 16.75
CA GLU A 141 11.68 10.84 15.79
C GLU A 141 10.59 10.72 14.73
N THR A 142 9.33 10.98 15.10
CA THR A 142 8.21 10.95 14.15
C THR A 142 8.30 12.13 13.18
N LEU A 143 8.69 13.32 13.67
CA LEU A 143 8.92 14.49 12.82
C LEU A 143 10.16 14.31 11.92
N GLU A 144 11.22 13.68 12.44
CA GLU A 144 12.41 13.32 11.67
C GLU A 144 12.07 12.32 10.56
N SER A 145 11.35 11.25 10.88
CA SER A 145 10.92 10.25 9.90
C SER A 145 10.07 10.85 8.77
N ALA A 146 9.40 11.97 9.02
CA ALA A 146 8.56 12.67 8.06
C ALA A 146 9.37 13.29 6.91
N GLU A 147 10.68 13.51 7.10
CA GLU A 147 11.60 13.98 6.06
C GLU A 147 11.87 12.94 4.97
N TYR A 148 11.50 11.69 5.19
CA TYR A 148 11.88 10.59 4.31
C TYR A 148 10.66 9.86 3.75
N VAL A 149 10.84 9.32 2.55
CA VAL A 149 10.05 8.20 2.06
C VAL A 149 10.89 6.95 2.20
N TYR A 150 10.37 5.90 2.84
CA TYR A 150 11.09 4.65 3.06
C TYR A 150 10.10 3.49 3.11
N VAL A 151 10.41 2.41 2.40
CA VAL A 151 9.58 1.23 2.24
C VAL A 151 10.44 -0.02 2.45
N LEU A 152 9.79 -1.11 2.85
CA LEU A 152 10.36 -2.44 2.73
C LEU A 152 9.96 -2.98 1.36
N ALA A 153 10.92 -3.47 0.59
CA ALA A 153 10.70 -4.23 -0.62
C ALA A 153 11.29 -5.64 -0.43
N THR A 154 10.51 -6.68 -0.69
CA THR A 154 10.98 -8.08 -0.65
C THR A 154 11.54 -8.54 -1.99
N THR A 155 11.17 -7.85 -3.07
CA THR A 155 11.71 -8.09 -4.42
C THR A 155 13.22 -7.96 -4.43
N ASP A 156 13.90 -8.74 -5.28
CA ASP A 156 15.33 -8.60 -5.49
C ASP A 156 15.68 -7.38 -6.38
N GLN A 157 16.94 -6.91 -6.30
CA GLN A 157 17.43 -5.74 -7.04
C GLN A 157 17.48 -5.93 -8.57
N LYS A 158 17.53 -7.17 -9.05
CA LYS A 158 17.50 -7.49 -10.49
C LYS A 158 16.09 -7.40 -11.05
N THR A 159 15.10 -7.79 -10.25
CA THR A 159 13.67 -7.74 -10.58
C THR A 159 13.15 -6.30 -10.52
N LEU A 160 13.42 -5.58 -9.44
CA LEU A 160 13.10 -4.15 -9.33
C LEU A 160 14.26 -3.35 -8.72
N SER A 161 14.70 -2.34 -9.46
CA SER A 161 15.66 -1.36 -8.96
C SER A 161 15.07 -0.54 -7.81
N THR A 162 15.93 0.03 -6.97
CA THR A 162 15.53 0.94 -5.88
C THR A 162 14.66 2.10 -6.37
N GLU A 163 14.96 2.65 -7.55
CA GLU A 163 14.17 3.70 -8.20
C GLU A 163 12.78 3.22 -8.57
N ALA A 164 12.69 2.05 -9.23
CA ALA A 164 11.42 1.46 -9.63
C ALA A 164 10.54 1.12 -8.42
N VAL A 165 11.12 0.62 -7.33
CA VAL A 165 10.40 0.38 -6.06
C VAL A 165 9.76 1.66 -5.54
N LEU A 166 10.52 2.77 -5.51
CA LEU A 166 10.04 4.03 -4.97
C LEU A 166 9.02 4.72 -5.88
N GLU A 167 9.17 4.64 -7.20
CA GLU A 167 8.20 5.14 -8.18
C GLU A 167 6.92 4.30 -8.19
N LEU A 168 7.02 2.97 -8.07
CA LEU A 168 5.86 2.11 -7.92
C LEU A 168 5.10 2.43 -6.61
N TYR A 169 5.82 2.63 -5.51
CA TYR A 169 5.20 3.07 -4.26
C TYR A 169 4.59 4.48 -4.36
N ARG A 170 5.14 5.36 -5.20
CA ARG A 170 4.57 6.68 -5.49
C ARG A 170 3.22 6.58 -6.21
N ALA A 171 3.04 5.56 -7.06
CA ALA A 171 1.77 5.29 -7.73
C ALA A 171 0.61 4.96 -6.77
N ARG A 172 0.89 4.66 -5.48
CA ARG A 172 -0.12 4.53 -4.43
C ARG A 172 -1.05 5.75 -4.30
N TRP A 173 -0.62 6.96 -4.69
CA TRP A 173 -1.56 8.10 -4.76
C TRP A 173 -2.74 7.81 -5.70
N GLN A 174 -2.50 7.12 -6.82
CA GLN A 174 -3.56 6.75 -7.77
C GLN A 174 -4.59 5.82 -7.13
N VAL A 175 -4.13 4.88 -6.28
CA VAL A 175 -4.99 4.01 -5.48
C VAL A 175 -5.88 4.84 -4.53
N GLU A 176 -5.31 5.83 -3.83
CA GLU A 176 -6.11 6.74 -2.97
C GLU A 176 -7.16 7.52 -3.78
N LEU A 177 -6.82 7.95 -5.00
CA LEU A 177 -7.75 8.63 -5.89
C LEU A 177 -8.86 7.71 -6.39
N ALA A 178 -8.54 6.46 -6.76
CA ALA A 178 -9.51 5.43 -7.12
C ALA A 178 -10.48 5.16 -5.96
N PHE A 179 -9.99 5.00 -4.74
CA PHE A 179 -10.83 4.87 -3.55
C PHE A 179 -11.69 6.12 -3.28
N LYS A 180 -11.19 7.33 -3.51
CA LYS A 180 -11.99 8.56 -3.40
C LYS A 180 -13.09 8.59 -4.45
N ARG A 181 -12.78 8.23 -5.70
CA ARG A 181 -13.75 8.13 -6.79
C ARG A 181 -14.83 7.11 -6.45
N MET A 182 -14.45 5.91 -6.03
CA MET A 182 -15.40 4.91 -5.55
C MET A 182 -16.26 5.47 -4.41
N LYS A 183 -15.67 6.00 -3.34
CA LYS A 183 -16.47 6.58 -2.23
C LYS A 183 -17.45 7.66 -2.69
N SER A 184 -17.06 8.49 -3.66
CA SER A 184 -17.90 9.52 -4.26
C SER A 184 -19.02 8.97 -5.14
N LEU A 185 -18.73 7.97 -5.98
CA LEU A 185 -19.70 7.36 -6.91
C LEU A 185 -20.70 6.47 -6.17
N PHE A 186 -20.25 5.79 -5.13
CA PHE A 186 -21.04 4.80 -4.42
C PHE A 186 -21.84 5.35 -3.26
N GLU A 187 -21.41 6.45 -2.63
CA GLU A 187 -21.85 6.81 -1.28
C GLU A 187 -21.82 5.58 -0.33
N VAL A 188 -20.74 4.77 -0.35
CA VAL A 188 -20.66 3.47 0.37
C VAL A 188 -20.92 3.62 1.87
N GLY A 189 -20.67 4.82 2.43
CA GLY A 189 -20.95 5.13 3.83
C GLY A 189 -22.44 5.15 4.18
N GLN A 190 -23.33 5.17 3.19
CA GLN A 190 -24.78 5.13 3.39
C GLN A 190 -25.32 3.74 3.02
N VAL A 191 -25.45 2.91 4.04
CA VAL A 191 -26.16 1.63 3.98
C VAL A 191 -27.45 1.79 4.76
N PRO A 192 -28.59 2.14 4.11
CA PRO A 192 -29.86 2.42 4.80
C PRO A 192 -30.58 1.12 5.22
N LYS A 193 -29.82 0.07 5.57
CA LYS A 193 -30.32 -1.27 5.87
C LYS A 193 -29.81 -1.70 7.24
N LYS A 194 -30.72 -2.20 8.08
CA LYS A 194 -30.41 -2.73 9.42
C LYS A 194 -30.20 -4.24 9.43
N ASN A 195 -30.81 -4.95 8.47
CA ASN A 195 -30.63 -6.39 8.30
C ASN A 195 -29.33 -6.66 7.52
N GLU A 196 -28.53 -7.61 8.03
CA GLU A 196 -27.23 -7.96 7.47
C GLU A 196 -27.30 -8.42 6.00
N ARG A 197 -28.24 -9.31 5.66
CA ARG A 197 -28.39 -9.82 4.29
C ARG A 197 -28.77 -8.70 3.32
N SER A 198 -29.68 -7.82 3.72
CA SER A 198 -30.07 -6.66 2.93
C SER A 198 -28.93 -5.63 2.81
N ALA A 199 -28.15 -5.43 3.87
CA ALA A 199 -26.98 -4.56 3.85
C ALA A 199 -25.90 -5.10 2.92
N ARG A 200 -25.57 -6.39 3.00
CA ARG A 200 -24.64 -7.07 2.09
C ARG A 200 -25.11 -6.97 0.64
N SER A 201 -26.36 -7.31 0.36
CA SER A 201 -26.93 -7.23 -0.99
C SER A 201 -26.87 -5.80 -1.56
N TRP A 202 -27.14 -4.80 -0.72
CA TRP A 202 -27.02 -3.38 -1.10
C TRP A 202 -25.58 -2.99 -1.48
N ILE A 203 -24.60 -3.42 -0.68
CA ILE A 203 -23.19 -3.14 -0.97
C ILE A 203 -22.75 -3.87 -2.25
N TYR A 204 -23.10 -5.15 -2.42
CA TYR A 204 -22.81 -5.92 -3.63
C TYR A 204 -23.42 -5.27 -4.88
N ALA A 205 -24.67 -4.81 -4.82
CA ALA A 205 -25.32 -4.14 -5.95
C ALA A 205 -24.58 -2.85 -6.35
N LYS A 206 -24.14 -2.06 -5.36
CA LYS A 206 -23.34 -0.86 -5.63
C LYS A 206 -21.95 -1.22 -6.21
N LEU A 207 -21.31 -2.27 -5.70
CA LEU A 207 -20.01 -2.75 -6.22
C LEU A 207 -20.14 -3.18 -7.68
N LEU A 208 -21.14 -3.98 -8.00
CA LEU A 208 -21.41 -4.39 -9.36
C LEU A 208 -21.62 -3.18 -10.29
N ALA A 209 -22.39 -2.18 -9.86
CA ALA A 209 -22.63 -0.97 -10.66
C ALA A 209 -21.32 -0.23 -10.99
N VAL A 210 -20.38 -0.13 -10.04
CA VAL A 210 -19.10 0.51 -10.33
C VAL A 210 -18.19 -0.32 -11.18
N LEU A 211 -18.09 -1.63 -10.96
CA LEU A 211 -17.29 -2.48 -11.83
C LEU A 211 -17.77 -2.41 -13.27
N LEU A 212 -19.09 -2.30 -13.48
CA LEU A 212 -19.67 -2.06 -14.81
C LEU A 212 -19.29 -0.67 -15.36
N ILE A 213 -19.37 0.39 -14.57
CA ILE A 213 -18.96 1.74 -14.99
C ILE A 213 -17.47 1.76 -15.35
N GLU A 214 -16.60 1.16 -14.54
CA GLU A 214 -15.17 1.04 -14.80
C GLU A 214 -14.90 0.28 -16.10
N ARG A 215 -15.57 -0.86 -16.31
CA ARG A 215 -15.46 -1.65 -17.54
C ARG A 215 -15.93 -0.88 -18.78
N MET A 216 -17.00 -0.09 -18.65
CA MET A 216 -17.53 0.76 -19.73
C MET A 216 -16.58 1.92 -20.04
N ILE A 217 -16.01 2.58 -19.02
CA ILE A 217 -15.02 3.64 -19.21
C ILE A 217 -13.78 3.08 -19.90
N HIS A 218 -13.30 1.91 -19.47
CA HIS A 218 -12.19 1.22 -20.13
C HIS A 218 -12.53 0.95 -21.60
N ALA A 219 -13.67 0.31 -21.91
CA ALA A 219 -14.09 0.06 -23.28
C ALA A 219 -14.18 1.35 -24.13
N ALA A 220 -14.73 2.43 -23.56
CA ALA A 220 -14.87 3.71 -24.26
C ALA A 220 -13.51 4.38 -24.55
N ASN A 221 -12.52 4.22 -23.66
CA ASN A 221 -11.16 4.75 -23.87
C ASN A 221 -10.36 3.95 -24.90
N PHE A 222 -10.75 2.70 -25.18
CA PHE A 222 -10.13 1.83 -26.20
C PHE A 222 -10.90 1.86 -27.53
N PHE A 223 -11.50 3.00 -27.89
CA PHE A 223 -12.06 3.18 -29.23
C PHE A 223 -10.95 3.10 -30.27
N SER A 224 -10.81 1.93 -30.92
CA SER A 224 -9.94 1.79 -32.09
C SER A 224 -10.48 2.71 -33.18
N PRO A 225 -9.68 3.66 -33.71
CA PRO A 225 -10.10 4.48 -34.86
C PRO A 225 -10.42 3.65 -36.11
N TRP A 226 -10.13 2.34 -36.09
CA TRP A 226 -10.29 1.40 -37.19
C TRP A 226 -11.33 0.29 -36.91
N GLY A 227 -12.07 0.35 -35.78
CA GLY A 227 -13.24 -0.51 -35.54
C GLY A 227 -12.99 -2.01 -35.27
N PHE A 228 -11.74 -2.44 -35.12
CA PHE A 228 -11.43 -3.83 -34.72
C PHE A 228 -11.38 -3.94 -33.20
N ASP A 229 -12.55 -4.03 -32.58
CA ASP A 229 -12.67 -4.45 -31.19
C ASP A 229 -13.25 -5.85 -31.20
N GLU A 230 -12.39 -6.87 -31.37
CA GLU A 230 -12.65 -8.29 -31.11
C GLU A 230 -11.46 -9.13 -31.61
N ARG A 231 -10.39 -9.22 -30.82
CA ARG A 231 -9.70 -10.52 -30.73
C ARG A 231 -10.35 -11.26 -29.58
N LYS A 232 -11.40 -12.01 -29.91
CA LYS A 232 -11.92 -13.09 -29.04
C LYS A 232 -10.78 -14.11 -28.80
N PRO A 233 -10.78 -14.77 -27.64
CA PRO A 233 -9.63 -15.51 -27.08
C PRO A 233 -9.06 -16.58 -28.01
#